data_AF-A0A9P6R3W7-F1
#
_entry.id   AF-A0A9P6R3W7-F1
#
_cell.length_a   1.000
_cell.length_b   1.000
_cell.length_c   1.000
_cell.angle_alpha   90.00
_cell.angle_beta   90.00
_cell.angle_gamma   90.00
#
_symmetry.space_group_name_H-M   'P 1'
#
loop_
_entity.id
_entity.type
_entity.pdbx_description
1 polymer ?
#
loop_
_entity_poly.entity_id
_entity_poly.type
_entity_poly.pdbx_seq_one_letter_code
_entity_poly.pdbx_strand_id
1 'polypeptide(L)'
;MCDKVRHLPCPYGGTLGDILDETPKEVISKVMLEDKMLPFGGQGATMAMQSAVALANLLFEMQNITEPEIARVFQQYYNARSRPGKLAVNSSHQTGSVMHMRGAFGNAFRYIGFNWMPRWAMKKGMDSYNGYKEQISFLPFAKFRGTFVPRTNKPSRQMIPESNVAVVV
;
A
#
# COMPACT_ATOMS: atom_id res chain seq x y z
N MET A 1 -21.11 -2.21 -1.88
CA MET A 1 -20.54 -1.74 -0.58
C MET A 1 -20.70 -0.24 -0.46
N CYS A 2 -20.29 0.52 -1.47
CA CYS A 2 -20.58 1.96 -1.57
C CYS A 2 -22.08 2.24 -1.40
N ASP A 3 -22.97 1.41 -1.96
CA ASP A 3 -24.43 1.56 -1.81
C ASP A 3 -24.93 1.55 -0.38
N LYS A 4 -24.25 0.83 0.52
CA LYS A 4 -24.63 0.72 1.93
C LYS A 4 -24.33 1.97 2.73
N VAL A 5 -23.46 2.85 2.22
CA VAL A 5 -22.98 4.04 2.94
C VAL A 5 -23.44 5.35 2.29
N ARG A 6 -24.16 5.29 1.16
CA ARG A 6 -24.59 6.47 0.39
C ARG A 6 -25.44 7.45 1.20
N HIS A 7 -26.28 6.93 2.09
CA HIS A 7 -27.18 7.74 2.91
C HIS A 7 -26.49 8.44 4.10
N LEU A 8 -25.22 8.13 4.37
CA LEU A 8 -24.52 8.70 5.52
C LEU A 8 -24.29 10.20 5.28
N PRO A 9 -24.52 11.06 6.29
CA PRO A 9 -24.29 12.49 6.16
C PRO A 9 -22.80 12.78 6.04
N CYS A 10 -22.46 13.71 5.14
CA CYS A 10 -21.08 14.15 4.94
C CYS A 10 -20.78 15.40 5.80
N PRO A 11 -19.62 15.47 6.49
CA PRO A 11 -19.22 16.65 7.26
C PRO A 11 -19.11 17.94 6.44
N TYR A 12 -18.92 17.82 5.12
CA TYR A 12 -18.76 18.94 4.19
C TYR A 12 -20.09 19.39 3.54
N GLY A 13 -21.22 18.82 3.98
CA GLY A 13 -22.55 19.03 3.40
C GLY A 13 -22.97 17.90 2.44
N GLY A 14 -24.28 17.69 2.30
CA GLY A 14 -24.84 16.60 1.49
C GLY A 14 -24.65 15.20 2.10
N THR A 15 -24.72 14.19 1.26
CA THR A 15 -24.55 12.78 1.63
C THR A 15 -23.26 12.20 1.06
N LEU A 16 -22.75 11.12 1.66
CA LEU A 16 -21.61 10.39 1.12
C LEU A 16 -21.91 9.84 -0.29
N GLY A 17 -23.18 9.64 -0.63
CA GLY A 17 -23.64 9.23 -1.95
C GLY A 17 -23.34 10.27 -3.02
N ASP A 18 -23.51 11.56 -2.71
CA ASP A 18 -23.26 12.67 -3.64
C ASP A 18 -21.77 12.73 -4.01
N ILE A 19 -20.90 12.61 -3.00
CA ILE A 19 -19.44 12.53 -3.21
C ILE A 19 -19.08 11.32 -4.08
N LEU A 20 -19.71 10.17 -3.84
CA LEU A 20 -19.43 8.95 -4.60
C LEU A 20 -19.84 9.05 -6.07
N ASP A 21 -20.89 9.82 -6.37
CA ASP A 21 -21.37 10.02 -7.75
C ASP A 21 -20.54 11.07 -8.49
N GLU A 22 -20.11 12.11 -7.80
CA GLU A 22 -19.21 13.14 -8.36
C GLU A 22 -17.79 12.60 -8.57
N THR A 23 -17.38 11.58 -7.82
CA THR A 23 -16.04 10.98 -7.96
C THR A 23 -15.99 10.01 -9.14
N PRO A 24 -15.12 10.21 -10.14
CA PRO A 24 -14.94 9.27 -11.25
C PRO A 24 -14.55 7.88 -10.72
N LYS A 25 -15.26 6.82 -11.14
CA LYS A 25 -15.04 5.45 -10.65
C LYS A 25 -13.59 4.97 -10.81
N GLU A 26 -12.91 5.47 -11.84
CA GLU A 26 -11.53 5.13 -12.19
C GLU A 26 -10.52 5.59 -11.12
N VAL A 27 -10.84 6.64 -10.35
CA VAL A 27 -9.95 7.25 -9.35
C VAL A 27 -10.30 6.85 -7.90
N ILE A 28 -11.39 6.10 -7.71
CA ILE A 28 -11.78 5.61 -6.38
C ILE A 28 -10.75 4.58 -5.91
N SER A 29 -9.92 4.96 -4.94
CA SER A 29 -9.04 4.03 -4.24
C SER A 29 -9.85 3.18 -3.26
N LYS A 30 -9.84 1.87 -3.48
CA LYS A 30 -10.44 0.91 -2.55
C LYS A 30 -9.49 0.71 -1.36
N VAL A 31 -9.64 1.52 -0.32
CA VAL A 31 -8.97 1.30 0.97
C VAL A 31 -9.77 0.24 1.74
N MET A 32 -9.28 -0.99 1.74
CA MET A 32 -9.89 -2.07 2.52
C MET A 32 -9.27 -2.10 3.91
N LEU A 33 -10.10 -1.91 4.93
CA LEU A 33 -9.76 -2.28 6.31
C LEU A 33 -9.49 -3.79 6.37
N GLU A 34 -8.58 -4.20 7.25
CA GLU A 34 -8.13 -5.60 7.43
C GLU A 34 -9.29 -6.59 7.52
N ASP A 35 -10.38 -6.23 8.20
CA ASP A 35 -11.56 -7.08 8.38
C ASP A 35 -12.31 -7.44 7.08
N LYS A 36 -12.05 -6.73 5.98
CA LYS A 36 -12.63 -7.04 4.66
C LYS A 36 -11.64 -7.68 3.69
N MET A 37 -10.36 -7.77 4.05
CA MET A 37 -9.42 -8.61 3.32
C MET A 37 -9.42 -10.01 3.95
N LEU A 38 -9.38 -11.05 3.11
CA LEU A 38 -9.15 -12.40 3.61
C LEU A 38 -7.78 -12.42 4.32
N PRO A 39 -7.71 -12.75 5.62
CA PRO A 39 -6.49 -12.56 6.42
C PRO A 39 -5.36 -13.53 6.06
N PHE A 40 -5.55 -14.43 5.09
CA PHE A 40 -4.60 -15.47 4.69
C PHE A 40 -3.21 -14.94 4.31
N GLY A 41 -3.10 -13.68 3.91
CA GLY A 41 -1.81 -13.07 3.58
C GLY A 41 -1.18 -12.23 4.71
N GLY A 42 -1.90 -11.86 5.77
CA GLY A 42 -1.40 -10.89 6.78
C GLY A 42 -0.99 -9.52 6.20
N GLN A 43 -1.56 -9.14 5.06
CA GLN A 43 -1.07 -8.05 4.19
C GLN A 43 -1.67 -6.70 4.52
N GLY A 44 -2.86 -6.66 5.13
CA GLY A 44 -3.65 -5.45 5.29
C GLY A 44 -2.91 -4.37 6.09
N ALA A 45 -2.45 -4.72 7.29
CA ALA A 45 -1.70 -3.79 8.17
C ALA A 45 -0.49 -3.20 7.48
N THR A 46 0.33 -4.06 6.88
CA THR A 46 1.58 -3.64 6.23
C THR A 46 1.31 -2.73 5.04
N MET A 47 0.31 -3.05 4.21
CA MET A 47 -0.09 -2.21 3.09
C MET A 47 -0.70 -0.88 3.53
N ALA A 48 -1.46 -0.86 4.62
CA ALA A 48 -2.02 0.36 5.20
C ALA A 48 -0.91 1.28 5.71
N MET A 49 0.04 0.75 6.49
CA MET A 49 1.19 1.52 6.99
C MET A 49 2.02 2.11 5.84
N GLN A 50 2.34 1.32 4.82
CA GLN A 50 3.07 1.82 3.65
C GLN A 50 2.29 2.93 2.93
N SER A 51 0.97 2.79 2.83
CA SER A 51 0.14 3.80 2.19
C SER A 51 0.07 5.10 3.01
N ALA A 52 0.07 4.99 4.34
CA ALA A 52 0.16 6.16 5.23
C ALA A 52 1.50 6.89 5.05
N VAL A 53 2.61 6.15 4.98
CA VAL A 53 3.95 6.74 4.72
C VAL A 53 4.01 7.42 3.35
N ALA A 54 3.51 6.76 2.30
CA ALA A 54 3.47 7.32 0.95
C ALA A 54 2.70 8.64 0.90
N LEU A 55 1.49 8.67 1.51
CA LEU A 55 0.66 9.86 1.54
C LEU A 55 1.30 10.97 2.39
N ALA A 56 1.85 10.64 3.55
CA ALA A 56 2.53 11.61 4.40
C ALA A 56 3.70 12.30 3.69
N ASN A 57 4.49 11.54 2.92
CA ASN A 57 5.58 12.10 2.12
C ASN A 57 5.07 13.06 1.05
N LEU A 58 4.00 12.70 0.33
CA LEU A 58 3.42 13.55 -0.70
C LEU A 58 2.79 14.83 -0.13
N LEU A 59 2.11 14.72 1.02
CA LEU A 59 1.52 15.86 1.72
C LEU A 59 2.61 16.81 2.25
N PHE A 60 3.73 16.26 2.73
CA PHE A 60 4.85 17.08 3.20
C PHE A 60 5.55 17.82 2.05
N GLU A 61 5.68 17.19 0.88
CA GLU A 61 6.29 17.81 -0.30
C GLU A 61 5.39 18.84 -1.00
N MET A 62 4.10 18.88 -0.65
CA MET A 62 3.13 19.82 -1.20
C MET A 62 3.50 21.26 -0.84
N GLN A 63 3.56 22.16 -1.84
CA GLN A 63 4.00 23.54 -1.63
C GLN A 63 2.85 24.49 -1.24
N ASN A 64 1.65 24.26 -1.79
CA ASN A 64 0.51 25.14 -1.61
C ASN A 64 -0.73 24.33 -1.23
N ILE A 65 -1.53 24.85 -0.30
CA ILE A 65 -2.82 24.25 0.09
C ILE A 65 -3.89 24.82 -0.83
N THR A 66 -3.87 24.39 -2.10
CA THR A 66 -4.89 24.73 -3.10
C THR A 66 -5.57 23.46 -3.59
N GLU A 67 -6.86 23.55 -3.91
CA GLU A 67 -7.64 22.43 -4.45
C GLU A 67 -6.96 21.68 -5.61
N PRO A 68 -6.45 22.34 -6.68
CA PRO A 68 -5.80 21.63 -7.78
C PRO A 68 -4.53 20.90 -7.36
N GLU A 69 -3.79 21.45 -6.40
CA GLU A 69 -2.57 20.83 -5.89
C GLU A 69 -2.88 19.62 -5.01
N ILE A 70 -3.91 19.71 -4.17
CA ILE A 70 -4.42 18.59 -3.37
C ILE A 70 -4.87 17.46 -4.31
N ALA A 71 -5.66 17.78 -5.34
CA ALA A 71 -6.10 16.78 -6.32
C ALA A 71 -4.90 16.11 -7.03
N ARG A 72 -3.89 16.88 -7.42
CA ARG A 72 -2.64 16.36 -8.00
C ARG A 72 -1.93 15.39 -7.06
N VAL A 73 -1.80 15.74 -5.78
CA VAL A 73 -1.18 14.90 -4.74
C VAL A 73 -1.93 13.59 -4.57
N PHE A 74 -3.27 13.63 -4.46
CA PHE A 74 -4.08 12.42 -4.34
C PHE A 74 -4.01 11.54 -5.60
N GLN A 75 -3.93 12.14 -6.79
CA GLN A 75 -3.73 11.39 -8.03
C GLN A 75 -2.37 10.68 -8.06
N GLN A 76 -1.30 11.35 -7.59
CA GLN A 76 0.03 10.73 -7.48
C GLN A 76 0.03 9.58 -6.48
N TYR A 77 -0.60 9.77 -5.33
CA TYR A 77 -0.82 8.71 -4.35
C TYR A 77 -1.57 7.51 -4.96
N TYR A 78 -2.65 7.76 -5.68
CA TYR A 78 -3.43 6.71 -6.36
C TYR A 78 -2.56 5.93 -7.35
N ASN A 79 -1.81 6.63 -8.20
CA ASN A 79 -0.93 6.01 -9.20
C ASN A 79 0.16 5.15 -8.55
N ALA A 80 0.71 5.59 -7.42
CA ALA A 80 1.75 4.87 -6.69
C ALA A 80 1.21 3.64 -5.93
N ARG A 81 0.02 3.75 -5.32
CA ARG A 81 -0.48 2.75 -4.34
C ARG A 81 -1.59 1.85 -4.84
N SER A 82 -2.35 2.25 -5.87
CA SER A 82 -3.51 1.46 -6.34
C SER A 82 -3.11 0.06 -6.84
N ARG A 83 -2.01 -0.06 -7.57
CA ARG A 83 -1.53 -1.34 -8.11
C ARG A 83 -1.07 -2.30 -6.99
N PRO A 84 -0.14 -1.93 -6.09
CA PRO A 84 0.23 -2.79 -4.95
C PRO A 84 -0.97 -3.20 -4.09
N GLY A 85 -1.89 -2.27 -3.81
CA GLY A 85 -3.11 -2.57 -3.04
C GLY A 85 -4.00 -3.61 -3.70
N LYS A 86 -4.26 -3.49 -5.01
CA LYS A 86 -5.05 -4.46 -5.80
C LYS A 86 -4.38 -5.84 -5.82
N LEU A 87 -3.06 -5.88 -6.00
CA LEU A 87 -2.29 -7.13 -6.00
C LEU A 87 -2.34 -7.83 -4.64
N ALA A 88 -2.21 -7.09 -3.54
CA ALA A 88 -2.29 -7.65 -2.19
C ALA A 88 -3.67 -8.27 -1.90
N VAL A 89 -4.76 -7.61 -2.32
CA VAL A 89 -6.13 -8.14 -2.21
C VAL A 89 -6.29 -9.42 -3.02
N ASN A 90 -5.92 -9.37 -4.31
CA ASN A 90 -6.07 -10.51 -5.22
C ASN A 90 -5.23 -11.71 -4.77
N SER A 91 -3.98 -11.48 -4.37
CA SER A 91 -3.09 -12.52 -3.85
C SER A 91 -3.64 -13.15 -2.57
N SER A 92 -4.19 -12.36 -1.65
CA SER A 92 -4.80 -12.87 -0.42
C SER A 92 -6.04 -13.72 -0.71
N HIS A 93 -6.85 -13.31 -1.69
CA HIS A 93 -8.01 -14.07 -2.13
C HIS A 93 -7.62 -15.39 -2.81
N GLN A 94 -6.65 -15.37 -3.71
CA GLN A 94 -6.13 -16.58 -4.36
C GLN A 94 -5.54 -17.55 -3.34
N THR A 95 -4.71 -17.05 -2.43
CA THR A 95 -4.13 -17.86 -1.35
C THR A 95 -5.22 -18.50 -0.51
N GLY A 96 -6.24 -17.73 -0.09
CA GLY A 96 -7.38 -18.27 0.65
C GLY A 96 -8.14 -19.35 -0.13
N SER A 97 -8.37 -19.14 -1.43
CA SER A 97 -9.05 -20.12 -2.29
C SER A 97 -8.28 -21.43 -2.42
N VAL A 98 -6.95 -21.37 -2.50
CA VAL A 98 -6.07 -22.55 -2.55
C VAL A 98 -6.03 -23.26 -1.19
N MET A 99 -5.94 -22.51 -0.09
CA MET A 99 -5.93 -23.08 1.26
C MET A 99 -7.24 -23.80 1.59
N HIS A 100 -8.38 -23.27 1.12
CA HIS A 100 -9.69 -23.88 1.30
C HIS A 100 -10.10 -24.84 0.19
N MET A 101 -9.23 -25.08 -0.80
CA MET A 101 -9.53 -26.01 -1.88
C MET A 101 -9.75 -27.42 -1.32
N ARG A 102 -10.95 -27.97 -1.55
CA ARG A 102 -11.35 -29.31 -1.12
C ARG A 102 -10.98 -30.35 -2.18
N GLY A 103 -10.73 -31.58 -1.73
CA GLY A 103 -10.41 -32.73 -2.58
C GLY A 103 -8.94 -33.14 -2.56
N ALA A 104 -8.64 -34.25 -3.25
CA ALA A 104 -7.30 -34.86 -3.28
C ALA A 104 -6.24 -33.90 -3.84
N PHE A 105 -6.59 -33.12 -4.86
CA PHE A 105 -5.70 -32.12 -5.46
C PHE A 105 -5.32 -30.99 -4.47
N GLY A 106 -6.29 -30.47 -3.71
CA GLY A 106 -6.04 -29.45 -2.69
C GLY A 106 -5.18 -29.98 -1.53
N ASN A 107 -5.36 -31.24 -1.14
CA ASN A 107 -4.52 -31.90 -0.14
C ASN A 107 -3.08 -32.10 -0.64
N ALA A 108 -2.90 -32.52 -1.89
CA ALA A 108 -1.58 -32.67 -2.50
C ALA A 108 -0.86 -31.33 -2.62
N PHE A 109 -1.55 -30.27 -3.06
CA PHE A 109 -0.96 -28.93 -3.15
C PHE A 109 -0.56 -28.38 -1.78
N ARG A 110 -1.40 -28.54 -0.75
CA ARG A 110 -1.05 -28.16 0.63
C ARG A 110 0.14 -28.97 1.14
N TYR A 111 0.17 -30.28 0.91
CA TYR A 111 1.29 -31.12 1.34
C TYR A 111 2.61 -30.70 0.68
N ILE A 112 2.61 -30.49 -0.64
CA ILE A 112 3.80 -30.05 -1.38
C ILE A 112 4.20 -28.62 -0.98
N GLY A 113 3.23 -27.71 -0.89
CA GLY A 113 3.46 -26.31 -0.55
C GLY A 113 3.98 -26.11 0.87
N PHE A 114 3.49 -26.85 1.86
CA PHE A 114 3.93 -26.69 3.24
C PHE A 114 5.15 -27.55 3.60
N ASN A 115 5.30 -28.74 3.01
CA ASN A 115 6.42 -29.64 3.38
C ASN A 115 7.60 -29.58 2.41
N TRP A 116 7.38 -29.22 1.15
CA TRP A 116 8.39 -29.31 0.08
C TRP A 116 8.79 -27.97 -0.52
N MET A 117 8.18 -26.86 -0.10
CA MET A 117 8.58 -25.55 -0.60
C MET A 117 10.02 -25.24 -0.15
N PRO A 118 10.96 -25.11 -1.10
CA PRO A 118 12.35 -24.92 -0.72
C PRO A 118 12.56 -23.51 -0.16
N ARG A 119 13.45 -23.39 0.84
CA ARG A 119 13.70 -22.12 1.56
C ARG A 119 14.10 -20.97 0.65
N TRP A 120 14.82 -21.23 -0.44
CA TRP A 120 15.20 -20.20 -1.41
C TRP A 120 13.98 -19.61 -2.13
N ALA A 121 12.93 -20.41 -2.39
CA ALA A 121 11.72 -19.96 -3.07
C ALA A 121 10.89 -19.10 -2.13
N MET A 122 10.72 -19.53 -0.87
CA MET A 122 10.10 -18.71 0.18
C MET A 122 10.84 -17.39 0.36
N LYS A 123 12.18 -17.44 0.48
CA LYS A 123 13.01 -16.25 0.64
C LYS A 123 12.85 -15.30 -0.55
N LYS A 124 12.93 -15.79 -1.79
CA LYS A 124 12.76 -14.98 -3.00
C LYS A 124 11.36 -14.33 -3.05
N GLY A 125 10.33 -15.05 -2.66
CA GLY A 125 8.96 -14.51 -2.54
C GLY A 125 8.88 -13.38 -1.51
N MET A 126 9.42 -13.61 -0.31
CA MET A 126 9.45 -12.61 0.77
C MET A 126 10.31 -11.39 0.44
N ASP A 127 11.45 -11.57 -0.22
CA ASP A 127 12.34 -10.48 -0.65
C ASP A 127 11.68 -9.64 -1.74
N SER A 128 11.03 -10.29 -2.72
CA SER A 128 10.25 -9.57 -3.74
C SER A 128 9.11 -8.78 -3.12
N TYR A 129 8.45 -9.35 -2.13
CA TYR A 129 7.36 -8.70 -1.41
C TYR A 129 7.83 -7.49 -0.59
N ASN A 130 9.00 -7.60 0.06
CA ASN A 130 9.60 -6.53 0.85
C ASN A 130 10.51 -5.61 0.02
N GLY A 131 10.54 -5.77 -1.31
CA GLY A 131 11.57 -5.17 -2.18
C GLY A 131 11.59 -3.65 -2.18
N TYR A 132 10.46 -3.02 -1.88
CA TYR A 132 10.33 -1.59 -1.71
C TYR A 132 9.67 -1.25 -0.38
N LYS A 133 10.35 -0.48 0.46
CA LYS A 133 9.84 0.02 1.74
C LYS A 133 10.14 1.50 1.85
N GLU A 134 9.09 2.30 1.66
CA GLU A 134 9.16 3.74 1.86
C GLU A 134 9.33 4.05 3.35
N GLN A 135 10.11 5.08 3.61
CA GLN A 135 10.27 5.69 4.92
C GLN A 135 9.79 7.14 4.86
N ILE A 136 9.51 7.70 6.04
CA ILE A 136 9.07 9.09 6.15
C ILE A 136 10.23 9.99 5.72
N SER A 137 10.04 10.75 4.64
CA SER A 137 11.08 11.52 3.95
C SER A 137 11.60 12.69 4.77
N PHE A 138 10.82 13.14 5.75
CA PHE A 138 11.11 14.24 6.67
C PHE A 138 11.55 13.78 8.07
N LEU A 139 11.93 12.50 8.23
CA LEU A 139 12.55 11.98 9.44
C LEU A 139 13.88 11.29 9.12
N PRO A 140 14.79 11.17 10.10
CA PRO A 140 15.99 10.36 9.93
C PRO A 140 15.63 8.92 9.56
N PHE A 141 16.21 8.39 8.49
CA PHE A 141 15.92 7.03 8.04
C PHE A 141 16.40 5.99 9.06
N ALA A 142 15.54 5.01 9.31
CA ALA A 142 15.87 3.88 10.14
C ALA A 142 16.95 3.02 9.46
N LYS A 143 17.96 2.63 10.24
CA LYS A 143 18.98 1.69 9.79
C LYS A 143 18.34 0.31 9.60
N PHE A 144 18.55 -0.29 8.43
CA PHE A 144 18.12 -1.67 8.18
C PHE A 144 18.95 -2.63 9.03
N ARG A 145 18.28 -3.51 9.78
CA ARG A 145 18.93 -4.52 10.66
C ARG A 145 18.87 -5.94 10.09
N GLY A 146 18.40 -6.11 8.85
CA GLY A 146 18.21 -7.40 8.21
C GLY A 146 19.26 -7.72 7.14
N THR A 147 19.26 -8.96 6.67
CA THR A 147 20.12 -9.42 5.56
C THR A 147 19.64 -8.93 4.19
N PHE A 148 18.36 -8.55 4.09
CA PHE A 148 17.78 -7.93 2.91
C PHE A 148 17.71 -6.42 3.10
N VAL A 149 18.31 -5.68 2.17
CA VAL A 149 18.23 -4.22 2.12
C VAL A 149 17.16 -3.83 1.10
N PRO A 150 15.98 -3.40 1.53
CA PRO A 150 14.93 -2.98 0.62
C PRO A 150 15.30 -1.66 -0.05
N ARG A 151 14.77 -1.43 -1.25
CA ARG A 151 14.84 -0.11 -1.88
C ARG A 151 13.94 0.85 -1.10
N THR A 152 14.40 2.09 -0.92
CA THR A 152 13.68 3.15 -0.20
C THR A 152 13.67 4.45 -1.01
N ASN A 153 12.78 5.37 -0.66
CA ASN A 153 12.76 6.74 -1.18
C ASN A 153 13.97 7.55 -0.68
N LYS A 154 14.22 8.71 -1.32
CA LYS A 154 15.24 9.69 -0.88
C LYS A 154 14.65 10.62 0.19
N PRO A 155 15.47 11.24 1.07
CA PRO A 155 15.00 12.27 1.99
C PRO A 155 14.39 13.46 1.25
N SER A 156 13.45 14.15 1.90
CA SER A 156 12.80 15.32 1.32
C SER A 156 13.81 16.44 1.06
N ARG A 157 13.65 17.13 -0.08
CA ARG A 157 14.46 18.30 -0.43
C ARG A 157 14.31 19.44 0.57
N GLN A 158 13.14 19.54 1.21
CA GLN A 158 12.85 20.58 2.21
C GLN A 158 13.67 20.39 3.50
N MET A 159 14.22 19.19 3.75
CA MET A 159 15.06 18.91 4.92
C MET A 159 16.55 19.07 4.68
N ILE A 160 17.00 19.36 3.46
CA ILE A 160 18.43 19.61 3.21
C ILE A 160 18.76 20.92 3.93
N PRO A 161 19.55 20.91 5.02
CA PRO A 161 20.07 22.16 5.56
C PRO A 161 20.94 22.75 4.45
N GLU A 162 20.86 24.06 4.22
CA GLU A 162 21.63 24.79 3.20
C GLU A 162 23.16 24.54 3.26
N SER A 163 23.67 23.85 4.29
CA SER A 163 25.09 23.57 4.51
C SER A 163 25.70 22.42 3.71
N ASN A 164 24.96 21.61 2.93
CA ASN A 164 25.55 20.44 2.22
C ASN A 164 25.41 20.46 0.69
N VAL A 165 25.15 21.61 0.07
CA VAL A 165 25.18 21.77 -1.40
C VAL A 165 26.60 21.63 -1.98
N ALA A 166 27.65 21.56 -1.15
CA ALA A 166 29.04 21.52 -1.60
C ALA A 166 29.63 20.13 -1.90
N VAL A 167 28.89 19.01 -1.77
CA VAL A 167 29.50 17.66 -1.97
C VAL A 167 28.63 16.74 -2.81
N VAL A 168 28.25 17.15 -4.02
CA VAL A 168 28.11 16.23 -5.17
C VAL A 168 28.35 17.05 -6.45
N VAL A 169 29.61 17.14 -6.87
CA VAL A 169 30.01 17.37 -8.27
C VAL A 169 30.73 16.11 -8.72
#